data_AF-A0A7R9TL24-F1
#
_entry.id   AF-A0A7R9TL24-F1
#
_cell.length_a   1.000
_cell.length_b   1.000
_cell.length_c   1.000
_cell.angle_alpha   90.00
_cell.angle_beta   90.00
_cell.angle_gamma   90.00
#
_symmetry.space_group_name_H-M   'P 1'
#
loop_
_entity.id
_entity.type
_entity.pdbx_description
1 polymer ?
#
loop_
_entity_poly.entity_id
_entity_poly.type
_entity_poly.pdbx_seq_one_letter_code
_entity_poly.pdbx_strand_id
1 'polypeptide(L)'
;TGATTVSATMLFASRVGVSVFVTGGIGGVHRGGENSMDVSSDLTEIGRTPVAVICAGAKSVLDIPKTLEVLETHGAAVVGYGADDFPAFFTRNSGCRAPTRVDTPAEAAALILAGKRLGLGGTVFGVPIPEEDEAKGGKVEAAIGKALREAEAKNVRGRDVTPFLLRRVRELTKGASLESNIALVKNNARVGSEIALALTELEKQP
;
A
#
# COMPACT_ATOMS: atom_id res chain seq x y z
N THR A 1 -10.61 -15.42 18.24
CA THR A 1 -9.38 -14.94 17.58
C THR A 1 -9.67 -13.65 16.86
N GLY A 2 -8.69 -12.78 16.63
CA GLY A 2 -8.86 -11.53 15.87
C GLY A 2 -7.77 -11.40 14.82
N ALA A 3 -8.12 -10.94 13.62
CA ALA A 3 -7.17 -10.64 12.55
C ALA A 3 -6.90 -9.13 12.51
N THR A 4 -5.63 -8.73 12.58
CA THR A 4 -5.24 -7.31 12.63
C THR A 4 -5.16 -6.72 11.23
N THR A 5 -5.69 -5.50 11.08
CA THR A 5 -5.49 -4.65 9.89
C THR A 5 -4.05 -4.12 9.85
N VAL A 6 -3.71 -3.35 8.81
CA VAL A 6 -2.43 -2.63 8.75
C VAL A 6 -2.31 -1.68 9.94
N SER A 7 -3.32 -0.85 10.19
CA SER A 7 -3.36 0.07 11.34
C SER A 7 -3.11 -0.62 12.68
N ALA A 8 -3.85 -1.68 12.99
CA ALA A 8 -3.65 -2.42 14.24
C ALA A 8 -2.25 -3.08 14.33
N THR A 9 -1.76 -3.63 13.21
CA THR A 9 -0.43 -4.26 13.16
C THR A 9 0.69 -3.25 13.35
N MET A 10 0.61 -2.06 12.76
CA MET A 10 1.59 -0.98 12.96
C MET A 10 1.68 -0.56 14.42
N LEU A 11 0.52 -0.37 15.06
CA LEU A 11 0.46 0.00 16.47
C LEU A 11 1.17 -1.05 17.35
N PHE A 12 0.92 -2.34 17.11
CA PHE A 12 1.59 -3.41 17.85
C PHE A 12 3.08 -3.49 17.53
N ALA A 13 3.46 -3.41 16.26
CA ALA A 13 4.85 -3.43 15.81
C ALA A 13 5.68 -2.35 16.49
N SER A 14 5.19 -1.11 16.50
CA SER A 14 5.85 0.01 17.17
C SER A 14 6.04 -0.23 18.66
N ARG A 15 5.04 -0.78 19.36
CA ARG A 15 5.14 -1.08 20.79
C ARG A 15 6.17 -2.15 21.15
N VAL A 16 6.53 -3.00 20.20
CA VAL A 16 7.55 -4.06 20.40
C VAL A 16 8.87 -3.73 19.69
N GLY A 17 9.04 -2.50 19.20
CA GLY A 17 10.27 -2.03 18.56
C GLY A 17 10.48 -2.50 17.12
N VAL A 18 9.48 -3.13 16.49
CA VAL A 18 9.55 -3.53 15.07
C VAL A 18 9.32 -2.31 14.20
N SER A 19 10.29 -2.02 13.34
CA SER A 19 10.34 -0.77 12.56
C SER A 19 9.95 -0.95 11.09
N VAL A 20 9.87 -2.19 10.59
CA VAL A 20 9.51 -2.52 9.22
C VAL A 20 8.38 -3.55 9.23
N PHE A 21 7.30 -3.24 8.52
CA PHE A 21 6.12 -4.09 8.37
C PHE A 21 5.78 -4.26 6.89
N VAL A 22 5.59 -5.51 6.46
CA VAL A 22 5.25 -5.86 5.08
C VAL A 22 3.77 -6.24 4.97
N THR A 23 3.10 -5.73 3.95
CA THR A 23 1.74 -6.14 3.57
C THR A 23 1.61 -6.24 2.05
N GLY A 24 0.48 -6.75 1.56
CA GLY A 24 0.17 -6.67 0.14
C GLY A 24 -0.06 -5.22 -0.28
N GLY A 25 -0.99 -4.53 0.38
CA GLY A 25 -1.41 -3.18 0.03
C GLY A 25 -2.09 -2.50 1.21
N ILE A 26 -1.88 -1.20 1.35
CA ILE A 26 -2.50 -0.42 2.43
C ILE A 26 -4.00 -0.19 2.17
N GLY A 27 -4.76 0.13 3.21
CA GLY A 27 -6.03 0.83 3.06
C GLY A 27 -5.81 2.26 2.53
N GLY A 28 -6.90 2.97 2.26
CA GLY A 28 -6.82 4.32 1.71
C GLY A 28 -8.17 5.01 1.67
N VAL A 29 -8.26 6.07 0.87
CA VAL A 29 -9.53 6.73 0.58
C VAL A 29 -10.31 5.87 -0.41
N HIS A 30 -11.55 5.52 -0.07
CA HIS A 30 -12.40 4.80 -1.00
C HIS A 30 -12.85 5.73 -2.14
N ARG A 31 -13.20 5.16 -3.30
CA ARG A 31 -13.74 5.96 -4.41
C ARG A 31 -15.08 6.58 -4.00
N GLY A 32 -15.23 7.89 -4.21
CA GLY A 32 -16.34 8.68 -3.68
C GLY A 32 -16.21 9.05 -2.20
N GLY A 33 -15.05 8.77 -1.59
CA GLY A 33 -14.71 9.08 -0.19
C GLY A 33 -14.84 10.55 0.17
N GLU A 34 -14.73 11.46 -0.79
CA GLU A 34 -15.00 12.90 -0.62
C GLU A 34 -16.46 13.20 -0.21
N ASN A 35 -17.40 12.30 -0.51
CA ASN A 35 -18.81 12.44 -0.14
C ASN A 35 -19.18 11.53 1.03
N SER A 36 -18.66 10.30 1.04
CA SER A 36 -19.01 9.29 2.06
C SER A 36 -18.17 9.38 3.33
N MET A 37 -17.01 10.05 3.27
CA MET A 37 -15.96 10.03 4.29
C MET A 37 -15.46 8.61 4.61
N ASP A 38 -15.58 7.68 3.67
CA ASP A 38 -15.05 6.31 3.79
C ASP A 38 -13.53 6.31 3.56
N VAL A 39 -12.81 6.59 4.64
CA VAL A 39 -11.34 6.70 4.67
C VAL A 39 -10.79 5.70 5.67
N SER A 40 -9.83 4.89 5.22
CA SER A 40 -9.21 3.88 6.06
C SER A 40 -8.41 4.47 7.21
N SER A 41 -8.57 3.90 8.41
CA SER A 41 -7.75 4.20 9.59
C SER A 41 -6.25 3.93 9.40
N ASP A 42 -5.88 3.16 8.37
CA ASP A 42 -4.48 2.93 8.01
C ASP A 42 -3.75 4.25 7.75
N LEU A 43 -4.38 5.23 7.10
CA LEU A 43 -3.71 6.48 6.73
C LEU A 43 -3.36 7.34 7.95
N THR A 44 -4.30 7.45 8.89
CA THR A 44 -4.06 8.15 10.16
C THR A 44 -3.02 7.42 11.02
N GLU A 45 -3.02 6.08 11.02
CA GLU A 45 -2.00 5.31 11.74
C GLU A 45 -0.61 5.52 11.15
N ILE A 46 -0.49 5.50 9.82
CA ILE A 46 0.78 5.74 9.13
C ILE A 46 1.34 7.13 9.49
N GLY A 47 0.51 8.16 9.57
CA GLY A 47 0.96 9.51 9.96
C GLY A 47 1.49 9.62 11.39
N ARG A 48 1.11 8.73 12.31
CA ARG A 48 1.44 8.85 13.74
C ARG A 48 2.41 7.81 14.29
N THR A 49 2.58 6.69 13.59
CA THR A 49 3.30 5.53 14.12
C THR A 49 4.57 5.28 13.32
N PRO A 50 5.77 5.35 13.94
CA PRO A 50 7.06 5.32 13.25
C PRO A 50 7.45 3.90 12.80
N VAL A 51 6.64 3.34 11.90
CA VAL A 51 6.82 2.04 11.27
C VAL A 51 6.80 2.23 9.76
N ALA A 52 7.80 1.69 9.08
CA ALA A 52 7.84 1.64 7.64
C ALA A 52 6.91 0.53 7.11
N VAL A 53 5.98 0.89 6.23
CA VAL A 53 5.06 -0.05 5.59
C VAL A 53 5.52 -0.32 4.17
N ILE A 54 5.89 -1.56 3.88
CA ILE A 54 6.30 -2.01 2.55
C ILE A 54 5.11 -2.69 1.89
N CYS A 55 4.68 -2.14 0.75
CA CYS A 55 3.45 -2.59 0.08
C CYS A 55 3.47 -2.33 -1.42
N ALA A 56 2.55 -2.94 -2.16
CA ALA A 56 2.35 -2.65 -3.59
C ALA A 56 1.45 -1.42 -3.81
N GLY A 57 1.49 -0.46 -2.89
CA GLY A 57 0.63 0.72 -2.88
C GLY A 57 -0.71 0.49 -2.20
N ALA A 58 -1.71 1.32 -2.55
CA ALA A 58 -3.07 1.17 -2.03
C ALA A 58 -3.83 0.10 -2.83
N LYS A 59 -4.69 -0.68 -2.16
CA LYS A 59 -5.52 -1.71 -2.82
C LYS A 59 -6.31 -1.12 -3.99
N SER A 60 -6.39 -1.82 -5.12
CA SER A 60 -6.98 -1.37 -6.39
C SER A 60 -8.42 -0.81 -6.34
N VAL A 61 -9.19 -1.15 -5.32
CA VAL A 61 -10.57 -0.63 -5.14
C VAL A 61 -10.61 0.81 -4.63
N LEU A 62 -9.47 1.36 -4.23
CA LEU A 62 -9.33 2.66 -3.60
C LEU A 62 -9.08 3.77 -4.62
N ASP A 63 -9.09 5.00 -4.14
CA ASP A 63 -8.76 6.23 -4.86
C ASP A 63 -7.31 6.62 -4.49
N ILE A 64 -6.35 6.30 -5.37
CA ILE A 64 -4.93 6.54 -5.10
C ILE A 64 -4.61 8.04 -5.01
N PRO A 65 -5.04 8.92 -5.94
CA PRO A 65 -4.85 10.36 -5.81
C PRO A 65 -5.27 10.88 -4.44
N LYS A 66 -6.50 10.59 -4.01
CA LYS A 66 -6.99 11.06 -2.69
C LYS A 66 -6.28 10.41 -1.52
N THR A 67 -5.84 9.15 -1.68
CA THR A 67 -5.04 8.47 -0.65
C THR A 67 -3.71 9.18 -0.43
N LEU A 68 -3.05 9.62 -1.49
CA LEU A 68 -1.80 10.38 -1.42
C LEU A 68 -2.00 11.75 -0.75
N GLU A 69 -3.08 12.47 -1.10
CA GLU A 69 -3.43 13.75 -0.45
C GLU A 69 -3.65 13.60 1.07
N VAL A 70 -4.31 12.53 1.50
CA VAL A 70 -4.54 12.27 2.93
C VAL A 70 -3.25 11.86 3.64
N LEU A 71 -2.38 11.09 2.99
CA LEU A 71 -1.05 10.76 3.54
C LEU A 71 -0.19 12.02 3.69
N GLU A 72 -0.18 12.90 2.69
CA GLU A 72 0.47 14.21 2.75
C GLU A 72 -0.06 15.04 3.92
N THR A 73 -1.40 15.15 4.03
CA THR A 73 -2.06 15.89 5.12
C THR A 73 -1.67 15.36 6.51
N HIS A 74 -1.46 14.05 6.64
CA HIS A 74 -1.03 13.40 7.88
C HIS A 74 0.49 13.42 8.10
N GLY A 75 1.27 14.04 7.20
CA GLY A 75 2.73 14.10 7.30
C GLY A 75 3.42 12.74 7.12
N ALA A 76 2.74 11.77 6.52
CA ALA A 76 3.32 10.46 6.22
C ALA A 76 4.22 10.56 4.98
N ALA A 77 5.46 10.10 5.10
CA ALA A 77 6.35 10.01 3.95
C ALA A 77 5.87 8.91 2.98
N VAL A 78 5.81 9.23 1.69
CA VAL A 78 5.44 8.28 0.63
C VAL A 78 6.58 8.17 -0.39
N VAL A 79 7.01 6.95 -0.65
CA VAL A 79 8.22 6.66 -1.40
C VAL A 79 7.96 5.58 -2.45
N GLY A 80 8.31 5.83 -3.70
CA GLY A 80 8.43 4.80 -4.73
C GLY A 80 9.76 4.07 -4.60
N TYR A 81 9.73 2.74 -4.55
CA TYR A 81 10.94 1.90 -4.50
C TYR A 81 11.30 1.42 -5.90
N GLY A 82 12.38 1.96 -6.46
CA GLY A 82 12.84 1.67 -7.83
C GLY A 82 11.91 2.20 -8.92
N ALA A 83 10.99 3.12 -8.59
CA ALA A 83 9.97 3.64 -9.50
C ALA A 83 9.60 5.09 -9.18
N ASP A 84 9.27 5.86 -10.22
CA ASP A 84 8.79 7.24 -10.09
C ASP A 84 7.29 7.30 -9.75
N ASP A 85 6.52 6.31 -10.18
CA ASP A 85 5.09 6.20 -9.91
C ASP A 85 4.83 5.44 -8.60
N PHE A 86 3.82 5.88 -7.85
CA PHE A 86 3.26 5.08 -6.78
C PHE A 86 2.47 3.91 -7.39
N PRO A 87 2.73 2.65 -7.00
CA PRO A 87 2.09 1.50 -7.64
C PRO A 87 0.59 1.38 -7.29
N ALA A 88 -0.17 0.76 -8.19
CA ALA A 88 -1.60 0.52 -8.05
C ALA A 88 -1.89 -0.97 -7.80
N PHE A 89 -1.23 -1.55 -6.79
CA PHE A 89 -1.39 -2.92 -6.33
C PHE A 89 -1.07 -3.97 -7.39
N PHE A 90 -1.99 -4.25 -8.30
CA PHE A 90 -1.79 -5.18 -9.41
C PHE A 90 -1.07 -4.57 -10.62
N THR A 91 -0.81 -3.26 -10.63
CA THR A 91 -0.09 -2.61 -11.73
C THR A 91 1.07 -1.79 -11.20
N ARG A 92 2.15 -1.71 -11.99
CA ARG A 92 3.36 -0.97 -11.60
C ARG A 92 3.13 0.53 -11.57
N ASN A 93 2.23 1.02 -12.42
CA ASN A 93 1.95 2.44 -12.61
C ASN A 93 0.50 2.77 -12.26
N SER A 94 0.29 3.69 -11.32
CA SER A 94 -1.04 4.25 -11.02
C SER A 94 -1.36 5.50 -11.84
N GLY A 95 -0.36 6.09 -12.52
CA GLY A 95 -0.44 7.44 -13.07
C GLY A 95 -0.30 8.54 -12.01
N CYS A 96 -0.06 8.18 -10.75
CA CYS A 96 0.24 9.11 -9.67
C CYS A 96 1.72 8.99 -9.32
N ARG A 97 2.47 10.08 -9.48
CA ARG A 97 3.90 10.12 -9.13
C ARG A 97 4.07 9.99 -7.62
N ALA A 98 5.03 9.18 -7.18
CA ALA A 98 5.44 9.15 -5.79
C ALA A 98 6.16 10.46 -5.42
N PRO A 99 5.90 11.07 -4.24
CA PRO A 99 6.57 12.30 -3.82
C PRO A 99 8.09 12.18 -3.71
N THR A 100 8.58 10.97 -3.43
CA THR A 100 10.01 10.66 -3.30
C THR A 100 10.30 9.29 -3.92
N ARG A 101 11.50 9.11 -4.46
CA ARG A 101 12.00 7.83 -4.97
C ARG A 101 13.27 7.44 -4.24
N VAL A 102 13.43 6.15 -3.97
CA VAL A 102 14.68 5.51 -3.58
C VAL A 102 14.89 4.28 -4.44
N ASP A 103 16.12 3.90 -4.71
CA ASP A 103 16.45 2.79 -5.62
C ASP A 103 17.10 1.61 -4.89
N THR A 104 17.56 1.81 -3.65
CA THR A 104 18.28 0.79 -2.87
C THR A 104 17.72 0.57 -1.46
N PRO A 105 17.96 -0.62 -0.86
CA PRO A 105 17.57 -0.86 0.53
C PRO A 105 18.28 0.08 1.51
N ALA A 106 19.51 0.49 1.21
CA ALA A 106 20.30 1.39 2.05
C ALA A 106 19.71 2.80 2.12
N GLU A 107 19.27 3.35 0.98
CA GLU A 107 18.58 4.65 0.93
C GLU A 107 17.25 4.61 1.68
N ALA A 108 16.45 3.55 1.47
CA ALA A 108 15.21 3.34 2.20
C ALA A 108 15.44 3.25 3.71
N ALA A 109 16.45 2.48 4.14
CA ALA A 109 16.83 2.36 5.55
C ALA A 109 17.30 3.69 6.16
N ALA A 110 18.08 4.49 5.42
CA ALA A 110 18.52 5.81 5.86
C ALA A 110 17.34 6.76 6.07
N LEU A 111 16.33 6.72 5.19
CA LEU A 111 15.11 7.50 5.32
C LEU A 111 14.32 7.11 6.58
N ILE A 112 14.16 5.81 6.83
CA ILE A 112 13.49 5.29 8.03
C ILE A 112 14.21 5.75 9.31
N LEU A 113 15.55 5.62 9.33
CA LEU A 113 16.36 6.04 10.47
C LEU A 113 16.27 7.55 10.71
N ALA A 114 16.30 8.36 9.64
CA ALA A 114 16.14 9.81 9.73
C ALA A 114 14.76 10.18 10.30
N GLY A 115 13.67 9.57 9.80
CA GLY A 115 12.33 9.79 10.32
C GLY A 115 12.20 9.47 11.81
N LYS A 116 12.76 8.33 12.24
CA LYS A 116 12.83 7.96 13.67
C LYS A 116 13.58 8.99 14.52
N ARG A 117 14.77 9.43 14.07
CA ARG A 117 15.62 10.40 14.79
C ARG A 117 14.95 11.77 14.92
N LEU A 118 14.13 12.15 13.94
CA LEU A 118 13.37 13.39 13.93
C LEU A 118 12.02 13.28 14.67
N GLY A 119 11.64 12.09 15.15
CA GLY A 119 10.35 11.87 15.81
C GLY A 119 9.14 12.00 14.87
N LEU A 120 9.32 11.71 13.58
CA LEU A 120 8.24 11.72 12.58
C LEU A 120 7.40 10.43 12.63
N GLY A 121 6.28 10.44 11.91
CA GLY A 121 5.43 9.27 11.72
C GLY A 121 6.06 8.17 10.86
N GLY A 122 5.22 7.32 10.30
CA GLY A 122 5.61 6.21 9.44
C GLY A 122 5.97 6.64 8.02
N THR A 123 6.46 5.66 7.25
CA THR A 123 6.80 5.82 5.83
C THR A 123 6.16 4.70 5.03
N VAL A 124 5.54 5.03 3.90
CA VAL A 124 5.00 4.06 2.95
C VAL A 124 5.99 3.89 1.82
N PHE A 125 6.48 2.67 1.62
CA PHE A 125 7.25 2.30 0.44
C PHE A 125 6.34 1.54 -0.53
N GLY A 126 6.05 2.18 -1.66
CA GLY A 126 5.36 1.58 -2.81
C GLY A 126 6.35 0.77 -3.65
N VAL A 127 6.24 -0.55 -3.58
CA VAL A 127 7.04 -1.52 -4.33
C VAL A 127 6.19 -2.06 -5.50
N PRO A 128 6.54 -1.76 -6.75
CA PRO A 128 5.80 -2.29 -7.89
C PRO A 128 5.76 -3.82 -7.92
N ILE A 129 4.65 -4.39 -8.40
CA ILE A 129 4.57 -5.82 -8.72
C ILE A 129 5.70 -6.21 -9.69
N PRO A 130 6.29 -7.43 -9.60
CA PRO A 130 7.31 -7.87 -10.56
C PRO A 130 6.86 -7.72 -12.02
N GLU A 131 7.80 -7.44 -12.93
CA GLU A 131 7.49 -7.18 -14.34
C GLU A 131 6.85 -8.38 -15.02
N GLU A 132 7.30 -9.59 -14.68
CA GLU A 132 6.76 -10.84 -15.18
C GLU A 132 5.27 -11.05 -14.81
N ASP A 133 4.82 -10.43 -13.72
CA ASP A 133 3.45 -10.54 -13.21
C ASP A 133 2.55 -9.36 -13.64
N GLU A 134 3.12 -8.31 -14.23
CA GLU A 134 2.40 -7.08 -14.57
C GLU A 134 1.28 -7.32 -15.58
N ALA A 135 1.52 -8.09 -16.64
CA ALA A 135 0.50 -8.35 -17.66
C ALA A 135 -0.74 -9.06 -17.08
N LYS A 136 -0.52 -9.95 -16.09
CA LYS A 136 -1.60 -10.62 -15.37
C LYS A 136 -2.31 -9.64 -14.44
N GLY A 137 -1.55 -8.82 -13.72
CA GLY A 137 -2.08 -7.79 -12.84
C GLY A 137 -2.90 -6.73 -13.57
N GLY A 138 -2.48 -6.28 -14.75
CA GLY A 138 -3.24 -5.35 -15.58
C GLY A 138 -4.61 -5.87 -16.00
N LYS A 139 -4.75 -7.18 -16.24
CA LYS A 139 -6.07 -7.80 -16.50
C LYS A 139 -6.98 -7.74 -15.27
N VAL A 140 -6.42 -7.93 -14.08
CA VAL A 140 -7.15 -7.84 -12.81
C VAL A 140 -7.57 -6.39 -12.56
N GLU A 141 -6.68 -5.44 -12.79
CA GLU A 141 -6.96 -4.01 -12.62
C GLU A 141 -8.06 -3.53 -13.58
N ALA A 142 -8.01 -3.95 -14.84
CA ALA A 142 -9.07 -3.65 -15.81
C ALA A 142 -10.44 -4.23 -15.38
N ALA A 143 -10.44 -5.44 -14.80
CA ALA A 143 -11.64 -6.05 -14.25
C ALA A 143 -12.18 -5.28 -13.03
N ILE A 144 -11.31 -4.79 -12.15
CA ILE A 144 -11.68 -3.96 -10.99
C ILE A 144 -12.28 -2.63 -11.45
N GLY A 145 -11.63 -1.94 -12.39
CA GLY A 145 -12.15 -0.71 -12.99
C GLY A 145 -13.52 -0.91 -13.64
N LYS A 146 -13.75 -2.04 -14.31
CA LYS A 146 -15.07 -2.40 -14.84
C LYS A 146 -16.08 -2.65 -13.73
N ALA A 147 -15.73 -3.42 -12.70
CA ALA A 147 -16.62 -3.70 -11.57
C ALA A 147 -17.02 -2.42 -10.84
N LEU A 148 -16.11 -1.46 -10.66
CA LEU A 148 -16.41 -0.17 -10.02
C LEU A 148 -17.41 0.64 -10.83
N ARG A 149 -17.22 0.76 -12.16
CA ARG A 149 -18.19 1.43 -13.04
C ARG A 149 -19.57 0.74 -13.01
N GLU A 150 -19.60 -0.59 -12.98
CA GLU A 150 -20.85 -1.34 -12.87
C GLU A 150 -21.55 -1.13 -11.51
N ALA A 151 -20.78 -1.04 -10.42
CA ALA A 151 -21.31 -0.76 -9.08
C ALA A 151 -21.97 0.63 -9.03
N GLU A 152 -21.29 1.62 -9.59
CA GLU A 152 -21.79 2.99 -9.70
C GLU A 152 -23.06 3.07 -10.55
N ALA A 153 -23.05 2.48 -11.74
CA ALA A 153 -24.22 2.43 -12.63
C ALA A 153 -25.44 1.73 -11.99
N LYS A 154 -25.20 0.78 -11.08
CA LYS A 154 -26.25 0.06 -10.33
C LYS A 154 -26.58 0.71 -8.98
N ASN A 155 -25.99 1.86 -8.65
CA ASN A 155 -26.14 2.53 -7.35
C ASN A 155 -25.88 1.61 -6.15
N VAL A 156 -24.90 0.70 -6.25
CA VAL A 156 -24.46 -0.12 -5.12
C VAL A 156 -23.74 0.79 -4.12
N ARG A 157 -24.16 0.80 -2.86
CA ARG A 157 -23.65 1.74 -1.84
C ARG A 157 -23.37 1.06 -0.50
N GLY A 158 -22.58 1.74 0.33
CA GLY A 158 -22.25 1.32 1.69
C GLY A 158 -21.67 -0.10 1.74
N ARG A 159 -22.16 -0.90 2.69
CA ARG A 159 -21.66 -2.26 2.94
C ARG A 159 -21.78 -3.22 1.76
N ASP A 160 -22.61 -2.92 0.76
CA ASP A 160 -22.85 -3.79 -0.40
C ASP A 160 -21.81 -3.63 -1.52
N VAL A 161 -21.02 -2.55 -1.49
CA VAL A 161 -19.98 -2.27 -2.49
C VAL A 161 -18.92 -3.37 -2.48
N THR A 162 -18.33 -3.68 -1.32
CA THR A 162 -17.25 -4.66 -1.22
C THR A 162 -17.68 -6.06 -1.68
N PRO A 163 -18.81 -6.63 -1.22
CA PRO A 163 -19.29 -7.91 -1.73
C PRO A 163 -19.57 -7.90 -3.23
N PHE A 164 -20.11 -6.80 -3.78
CA PHE A 164 -20.34 -6.66 -5.21
C PHE A 164 -19.03 -6.71 -6.00
N LEU A 165 -18.03 -5.90 -5.59
CA LEU A 165 -16.73 -5.84 -6.25
C LEU A 165 -16.03 -7.20 -6.23
N LEU A 166 -16.00 -7.87 -5.07
CA LEU A 166 -15.35 -9.18 -4.94
C LEU A 166 -15.98 -10.24 -5.86
N ARG A 167 -17.31 -10.32 -5.90
CA ARG A 167 -18.00 -11.24 -6.81
C ARG A 167 -17.68 -10.92 -8.26
N ARG A 168 -17.78 -9.65 -8.64
CA ARG A 168 -17.62 -9.24 -10.03
C ARG A 168 -16.19 -9.40 -10.55
N VAL A 169 -15.20 -9.07 -9.73
CA VAL A 169 -13.79 -9.29 -10.06
C VAL A 169 -13.50 -10.77 -10.20
N ARG A 170 -14.04 -11.62 -9.33
CA ARG A 170 -13.88 -13.08 -9.44
C ARG A 170 -14.45 -13.62 -10.76
N GLU A 171 -15.65 -13.19 -11.15
CA GLU A 171 -16.27 -13.56 -12.42
C GLU A 171 -15.42 -13.13 -13.63
N LEU A 172 -14.89 -11.90 -13.61
CA LEU A 172 -14.13 -11.33 -14.71
C LEU A 172 -12.71 -11.90 -14.83
N THR A 173 -12.09 -12.28 -13.71
CA THR A 173 -10.68 -12.71 -13.67
C THR A 173 -10.51 -14.23 -13.59
N LYS A 174 -11.60 -14.99 -13.40
CA LYS A 174 -11.59 -16.45 -13.20
C LYS A 174 -10.59 -16.92 -12.13
N GLY A 175 -10.31 -16.08 -11.12
CA GLY A 175 -9.39 -16.39 -10.02
C GLY A 175 -7.93 -15.94 -10.24
N ALA A 176 -7.61 -15.32 -11.39
CA ALA A 176 -6.25 -14.83 -11.68
C ALA A 176 -5.71 -13.81 -10.65
N SER A 177 -6.58 -13.14 -9.89
CA SER A 177 -6.19 -12.17 -8.87
C SER A 177 -5.39 -12.76 -7.71
N LEU A 178 -5.55 -14.06 -7.40
CA LEU A 178 -4.86 -14.66 -6.25
C LEU A 178 -3.37 -14.81 -6.50
N GLU A 179 -2.98 -15.28 -7.68
CA GLU A 179 -1.56 -15.50 -8.02
C GLU A 179 -0.78 -14.18 -8.07
N SER A 180 -1.32 -13.13 -8.69
CA SER A 180 -0.69 -11.81 -8.69
C SER A 180 -0.57 -11.23 -7.27
N ASN A 181 -1.55 -11.50 -6.40
CA ASN A 181 -1.48 -11.08 -5.00
C ASN A 181 -0.39 -11.83 -4.22
N ILE A 182 -0.20 -13.13 -4.50
CA ILE A 182 0.90 -13.90 -3.90
C ILE A 182 2.24 -13.36 -4.39
N ALA A 183 2.37 -13.06 -5.69
CA ALA A 183 3.60 -12.55 -6.28
C ALA A 183 4.00 -11.19 -5.69
N LEU A 184 3.08 -10.23 -5.63
CA LEU A 184 3.38 -8.92 -5.02
C LEU A 184 3.71 -9.04 -3.53
N VAL A 185 3.03 -9.90 -2.76
CA VAL A 185 3.34 -10.08 -1.33
C VAL A 185 4.74 -10.66 -1.14
N LYS A 186 5.14 -11.64 -1.97
CA LYS A 186 6.51 -12.19 -1.96
C LYS A 186 7.55 -11.11 -2.31
N ASN A 187 7.28 -10.28 -3.31
CA ASN A 187 8.18 -9.20 -3.68
C ASN A 187 8.32 -8.17 -2.56
N ASN A 188 7.21 -7.74 -1.95
CA ASN A 188 7.20 -6.83 -0.82
C ASN A 188 7.96 -7.41 0.38
N ALA A 189 7.82 -8.71 0.64
CA ALA A 189 8.53 -9.40 1.73
C ALA A 189 10.04 -9.45 1.50
N ARG A 190 10.47 -9.72 0.26
CA ARG A 190 11.88 -9.69 -0.12
C ARG A 190 12.46 -8.29 0.09
N VAL A 191 11.86 -7.26 -0.51
CA VAL A 191 12.31 -5.86 -0.39
C VAL A 191 12.29 -5.39 1.06
N GLY A 192 11.22 -5.68 1.81
CA GLY A 192 11.13 -5.30 3.22
C GLY A 192 12.17 -5.97 4.10
N SER A 193 12.54 -7.22 3.80
CA SER A 193 13.62 -7.92 4.52
C SER A 193 14.98 -7.29 4.22
N GLU A 194 15.25 -6.95 2.96
CA GLU A 194 16.48 -6.26 2.54
C GLU A 194 16.61 -4.89 3.23
N ILE A 195 15.52 -4.11 3.29
CA ILE A 195 15.47 -2.82 3.99
C ILE A 195 15.70 -2.99 5.50
N ALA A 196 15.05 -3.98 6.12
CA ALA A 196 15.21 -4.24 7.56
C ALA A 196 16.63 -4.63 7.94
N LEU A 197 17.31 -5.43 7.10
CA LEU A 197 18.72 -5.76 7.26
C LEU A 197 19.60 -4.51 7.15
N ALA A 198 19.39 -3.69 6.11
CA ALA A 198 20.13 -2.44 5.94
C ALA A 198 19.92 -1.47 7.11
N LEU A 199 18.70 -1.36 7.63
CA LEU A 199 18.38 -0.53 8.81
C LEU A 199 19.12 -1.03 10.06
N THR A 200 19.16 -2.34 10.27
CA THR A 200 19.88 -2.96 11.39
C THR A 200 21.38 -2.65 11.34
N GLU A 201 21.98 -2.67 10.15
CA GLU A 201 23.40 -2.32 9.99
C GLU A 201 23.66 -0.82 10.23
N LEU A 202 22.75 0.07 9.81
CA LEU A 202 22.86 1.50 10.10
C LEU A 202 22.68 1.83 11.58
N GLU A 203 21.78 1.13 12.29
CA GLU A 203 21.56 1.35 13.73
C GLU A 203 22.75 0.88 14.60
N LYS A 204 23.61 0.00 14.08
CA LYS A 204 24.87 -0.41 14.74
C LYS A 204 26.01 0.59 14.56
N GLN A 205 25.91 1.50 13.58
CA GLN A 205 26.94 2.50 13.34
C GLN A 205 26.85 3.60 14.43
N PRO A 206 27.98 3.93 15.08
CA PRO A 206 28.00 4.87 16.20
C PRO A 206 27.61 6.31 15.81
#